data_AF-A0A7W7QFP9-F1
#
_entry.id   AF-A0A7W7QFP9-F1
#
_cell.length_a   1.000
_cell.length_b   1.000
_cell.length_c   1.000
_cell.angle_alpha   90.00
_cell.angle_beta   90.00
_cell.angle_gamma   90.00
#
_symmetry.space_group_name_H-M   'P 1'
#
loop_
_entity.id
_entity.type
_entity.pdbx_description
1 polymer ?
#
loop_
_entity_poly.entity_id
_entity_poly.type
_entity_poly.pdbx_seq_one_letter_code
_entity_poly.pdbx_strand_id
1 'polypeptide(L)'
;MDMAKSGAIWGAIWIEAGAEAFPGGAWDDLPAAVLTAAIKATRSLRHPDMPTYFPFFDGPFDVRLDLVDTEMMSVQGRRNGQVCFQQNVLTRLWVGGLRDCARAFVGRCAENGWGDSTDVVEIGAQLKAL
;
A
#
# COMPACT_ATOMS: atom_id res chain seq x y z
N MET A 1 -15.97 22.72 23.90
CA MET A 1 -15.34 23.18 22.64
C MET A 1 -13.86 22.91 22.83
N ASP A 2 -13.43 21.71 22.48
CA ASP A 2 -12.08 21.24 22.80
C ASP A 2 -11.27 21.05 21.53
N MET A 3 -10.05 21.56 21.57
CA MET A 3 -9.15 21.60 20.42
C MET A 3 -8.62 20.20 20.13
N ALA A 4 -8.96 19.67 18.95
CA ALA A 4 -8.27 18.50 18.41
C ALA A 4 -6.79 18.86 18.22
N LYS A 5 -5.90 18.32 19.06
CA LYS A 5 -4.46 18.45 18.89
C LYS A 5 -4.04 17.65 17.66
N SER A 6 -3.84 18.36 16.55
CA SER A 6 -3.20 17.84 15.35
C SER A 6 -1.79 17.33 15.68
N GLY A 7 -1.53 16.06 15.37
CA GLY A 7 -0.22 15.41 15.50
C GLY A 7 -0.01 14.47 14.31
N ALA A 8 1.19 14.51 13.72
CA ALA A 8 1.42 14.11 12.32
C ALA A 8 2.92 13.91 12.04
N ILE A 9 3.42 12.94 11.25
CA ILE A 9 2.92 11.63 10.74
C ILE A 9 4.16 10.66 10.79
N TRP A 10 3.96 9.36 10.55
CA TRP A 10 4.96 8.33 10.18
C TRP A 10 5.69 7.58 11.30
N GLY A 11 5.63 6.26 11.18
CA GLY A 11 6.37 5.23 11.91
C GLY A 11 5.89 3.87 11.38
N ALA A 12 6.77 2.89 11.19
CA ALA A 12 6.32 1.56 10.79
C ALA A 12 5.43 0.94 11.89
N ILE A 13 4.46 0.12 11.50
CA ILE A 13 3.48 -0.44 12.43
C ILE A 13 4.11 -1.62 13.15
N TRP A 14 4.56 -1.39 14.38
CA TRP A 14 5.00 -2.42 15.31
C TRP A 14 4.20 -2.25 16.61
N ILE A 15 3.73 -3.36 17.19
CA ILE A 15 3.11 -3.37 18.52
C ILE A 15 3.98 -4.25 19.42
N GLU A 16 4.75 -3.65 20.34
CA GLU A 16 5.51 -4.42 21.33
C GLU A 16 4.62 -4.79 22.53
N ALA A 17 4.53 -6.07 22.84
CA ALA A 17 3.77 -6.61 23.97
C ALA A 17 4.72 -7.34 24.94
N GLY A 18 5.42 -6.57 25.78
CA GLY A 18 6.41 -7.12 26.70
C GLY A 18 7.71 -7.49 26.00
N ALA A 19 8.05 -8.78 25.95
CA ALA A 19 9.27 -9.29 25.31
C ALA A 19 9.05 -9.81 23.87
N GLU A 20 7.81 -9.77 23.37
CA GLU A 20 7.46 -10.21 22.02
C GLU A 20 6.93 -9.03 21.19
N ALA A 21 7.48 -8.88 19.98
CA ALA A 21 6.94 -7.97 18.98
C ALA A 21 5.73 -8.62 18.29
N PHE A 22 4.64 -7.87 18.14
CA PHE A 22 3.44 -8.27 17.41
C PHE A 22 3.19 -7.35 16.19
N PRO A 23 2.88 -7.92 15.01
CA PRO A 23 3.04 -9.34 14.67
C PRO A 23 4.52 -9.76 14.78
N GLY A 24 4.74 -11.08 14.92
CA GLY A 24 6.07 -11.64 15.19
C GLY A 24 7.10 -11.11 14.19
N GLY A 25 8.20 -10.52 14.67
CA GLY A 25 9.09 -9.58 13.95
C GLY A 25 9.84 -10.08 12.69
N ALA A 26 9.37 -11.16 12.10
CA ALA A 26 9.79 -11.74 10.85
C ALA A 26 8.66 -11.62 9.79
N TRP A 27 7.42 -12.05 10.10
CA TRP A 27 6.30 -12.06 9.17
C TRP A 27 5.19 -11.08 9.59
N ASP A 28 4.85 -10.18 8.68
CA ASP A 28 3.67 -9.33 8.78
C ASP A 28 2.91 -9.41 7.45
N ASP A 29 1.66 -9.88 7.50
CA ASP A 29 0.76 -9.90 6.34
C ASP A 29 0.38 -8.48 5.89
N LEU A 30 0.59 -7.46 6.74
CA LEU A 30 0.19 -6.08 6.49
C LEU A 30 0.95 -5.47 5.28
N PRO A 31 2.30 -5.52 5.18
CA PRO A 31 3.02 -5.23 3.94
C PRO A 31 2.49 -5.97 2.70
N ALA A 32 2.18 -7.27 2.81
CA ALA A 32 1.72 -8.08 1.68
C ALA A 32 0.35 -7.61 1.18
N ALA A 33 -0.59 -7.40 2.09
CA ALA A 33 -1.94 -6.91 1.79
C ALA A 33 -1.90 -5.49 1.20
N VAL A 34 -1.13 -4.56 1.79
CA VAL A 34 -0.98 -3.18 1.30
C VAL A 34 -0.37 -3.15 -0.10
N LEU A 35 0.73 -3.89 -0.33
CA LEU A 35 1.35 -3.97 -1.65
C LEU A 35 0.39 -4.57 -2.68
N THR A 36 -0.25 -5.68 -2.35
CA THR A 36 -1.24 -6.35 -3.23
C THR A 36 -2.37 -5.40 -3.62
N ALA A 37 -2.93 -4.67 -2.66
CA ALA A 37 -4.03 -3.75 -2.89
C ALA A 37 -3.59 -2.52 -3.71
N ALA A 38 -2.42 -1.95 -3.41
CA ALA A 38 -1.85 -0.84 -4.16
C ALA A 38 -1.51 -1.24 -5.61
N ILE A 39 -0.98 -2.44 -5.85
CA ILE A 39 -0.70 -2.95 -7.21
C ILE A 39 -2.02 -3.16 -7.99
N LYS A 40 -3.04 -3.77 -7.37
CA LYS A 40 -4.37 -3.93 -7.97
C LYS A 40 -4.98 -2.58 -8.38
N ALA A 41 -5.04 -1.61 -7.47
CA ALA A 41 -5.55 -0.27 -7.77
C ALA A 41 -4.73 0.47 -8.84
N THR A 42 -3.40 0.34 -8.82
CA THR A 42 -2.51 0.96 -9.82
C THR A 42 -2.72 0.38 -11.22
N ARG A 43 -2.95 -0.94 -11.32
CA ARG A 43 -3.29 -1.60 -12.59
C ARG A 43 -4.67 -1.16 -13.10
N SER A 44 -5.65 -0.97 -12.21
CA SER A 44 -6.98 -0.45 -12.55
C SER A 44 -6.96 0.95 -13.20
N LEU A 45 -5.92 1.77 -13.01
CA LEU A 45 -5.79 3.04 -13.73
C LEU A 45 -5.79 2.89 -15.27
N ARG A 46 -5.48 1.70 -15.80
CA ARG A 46 -5.55 1.39 -17.25
C ARG A 46 -6.90 0.79 -17.68
N HIS A 47 -7.84 0.59 -16.75
CA HIS A 47 -9.10 -0.12 -16.96
C HIS A 47 -10.25 0.65 -16.29
N PRO A 48 -11.03 1.47 -17.04
CA PRO A 48 -12.00 2.41 -16.46
C PRO A 48 -13.11 1.74 -15.63
N ASP A 49 -13.39 0.46 -15.86
CA ASP A 49 -14.41 -0.31 -15.15
C ASP A 49 -13.91 -0.94 -13.83
N MET A 50 -12.62 -0.83 -13.50
CA MET A 50 -12.04 -1.42 -12.29
C MET A 50 -11.81 -0.40 -11.16
N PRO A 51 -11.99 -0.78 -9.89
CA PRO A 51 -11.73 0.10 -8.75
C PRO A 51 -10.27 0.59 -8.74
N THR A 52 -10.10 1.91 -8.78
CA THR A 52 -8.81 2.60 -8.63
C THR A 52 -8.53 3.00 -7.19
N TYR A 53 -9.31 2.48 -6.23
CA TYR A 53 -9.12 2.70 -4.80
C TYR A 53 -8.85 1.38 -4.07
N PHE A 54 -8.23 1.47 -2.90
CA PHE A 54 -8.04 0.35 -1.98
C PHE A 54 -8.28 0.79 -0.53
N PRO A 55 -8.99 -0.01 0.29
CA PRO A 55 -9.09 0.22 1.73
C PRO A 55 -7.76 -0.13 2.41
N PHE A 56 -7.45 0.56 3.50
CA PHE A 56 -6.36 0.19 4.40
C PHE A 56 -6.93 -0.70 5.51
N PHE A 57 -7.01 -2.01 5.23
CA PHE A 57 -7.64 -3.03 6.07
C PHE A 57 -9.11 -2.68 6.40
N ASP A 58 -9.63 -3.18 7.52
CA ASP A 58 -10.95 -2.86 8.05
C ASP A 58 -11.01 -1.45 8.70
N GLY A 59 -9.97 -0.64 8.51
CA GLY A 59 -9.87 0.69 9.08
C GLY A 59 -10.77 1.71 8.39
N PRO A 60 -10.97 2.91 8.99
CA PRO A 60 -11.73 3.98 8.37
C PRO A 60 -11.00 4.63 7.19
N PHE A 61 -9.86 4.09 6.73
CA PHE A 61 -8.96 4.74 5.78
C PHE A 61 -8.99 4.05 4.43
N ASP A 62 -9.02 4.84 3.36
CA ASP A 62 -8.89 4.34 1.99
C ASP A 62 -7.94 5.24 1.18
N VAL A 63 -7.27 4.65 0.18
CA VAL A 63 -6.47 5.38 -0.79
C VAL A 63 -7.14 5.27 -2.14
N ARG A 64 -7.42 6.42 -2.76
CA ARG A 64 -7.97 6.51 -4.11
C ARG A 64 -6.90 7.05 -5.07
N LEU A 65 -6.78 6.41 -6.21
CA LEU A 65 -5.95 6.83 -7.34
C LEU A 65 -6.88 7.28 -8.48
N ASP A 66 -6.55 8.38 -9.15
CA ASP A 66 -7.25 8.82 -10.37
C ASP A 66 -6.21 9.30 -11.38
N LEU A 67 -6.33 8.95 -12.66
CA LEU A 67 -5.50 9.59 -13.69
C LEU A 67 -5.95 11.05 -13.88
N VAL A 68 -4.99 11.97 -13.82
CA VAL A 68 -5.21 13.39 -14.16
C VAL A 68 -4.98 13.58 -15.66
N ASP A 69 -3.91 12.95 -16.17
CA ASP A 69 -3.55 12.88 -17.58
C ASP A 69 -2.73 11.60 -17.83
N THR A 70 -1.99 11.54 -18.93
CA THR A 70 -1.15 10.38 -19.31
C THR A 70 0.11 10.22 -18.45
N GLU A 71 0.60 11.28 -17.82
CA GLU A 71 1.85 11.29 -17.04
C GLU A 71 1.64 11.49 -15.53
N MET A 72 0.51 12.07 -15.11
CA MET A 72 0.16 12.33 -13.71
C MET A 72 -1.06 11.55 -13.22
N MET A 73 -0.98 11.08 -11.98
CA MET A 73 -2.14 10.64 -11.20
C MET A 73 -2.34 11.54 -9.99
N SER A 74 -3.58 11.63 -9.50
CA SER A 74 -3.91 12.14 -8.18
C SER A 74 -3.98 10.96 -7.20
N VAL A 75 -3.32 11.10 -6.06
CA VAL A 75 -3.38 10.16 -4.94
C VAL A 75 -4.10 10.86 -3.79
N GLN A 76 -5.25 10.34 -3.41
CA GLN A 76 -6.07 10.83 -2.30
C GLN A 76 -6.03 9.83 -1.15
N GLY A 77 -5.55 10.25 0.02
CA GLY A 77 -5.77 9.51 1.26
C GLY A 77 -7.05 10.02 1.93
N ARG A 78 -7.97 9.11 2.24
CA ARG A 78 -9.31 9.40 2.73
C ARG A 78 -9.53 8.75 4.10
N ARG A 79 -10.38 9.35 4.91
CA ARG A 79 -10.90 8.80 6.18
C ARG A 79 -12.41 8.93 6.22
N ASN A 80 -13.14 7.84 6.43
CA ASN A 80 -14.60 7.79 6.34
C ASN A 80 -15.11 8.42 5.03
N GLY A 81 -14.40 8.17 3.93
CA GLY A 81 -14.64 8.76 2.61
C GLY A 81 -14.31 10.24 2.43
N GLN A 82 -13.90 10.97 3.47
CA GLN A 82 -13.45 12.37 3.40
C GLN A 82 -11.97 12.44 3.04
N VAL A 83 -11.59 13.27 2.07
CA VAL A 83 -10.18 13.48 1.68
C VAL A 83 -9.41 14.14 2.83
N CYS A 84 -8.40 13.45 3.35
CA CYS A 84 -7.50 13.93 4.39
C CYS A 84 -6.18 14.47 3.81
N PHE A 85 -5.72 13.89 2.69
CA PHE A 85 -4.66 14.48 1.86
C PHE A 85 -4.92 14.17 0.39
N GLN A 86 -4.43 15.04 -0.50
CA GLN A 86 -4.42 14.82 -1.94
C GLN A 86 -3.10 15.35 -2.51
N GLN A 87 -2.45 14.55 -3.35
CA GLN A 87 -1.20 14.92 -4.00
C GLN A 87 -1.20 14.42 -5.44
N ASN A 88 -0.81 15.27 -6.39
CA ASN A 88 -0.53 14.82 -7.75
C ASN A 88 0.92 14.32 -7.82
N VAL A 89 1.12 13.16 -8.44
CA VAL A 89 2.42 12.49 -8.59
C VAL A 89 2.59 11.99 -10.02
N LEU A 90 3.85 11.93 -10.50
CA LEU A 90 4.15 11.34 -11.79
C LEU A 90 3.90 9.83 -11.76
N THR A 91 3.04 9.34 -12.66
CA THR A 91 2.64 7.94 -12.78
C THR A 91 3.84 7.00 -12.90
N ARG A 92 4.88 7.40 -13.64
CA ARG A 92 6.13 6.64 -13.78
C ARG A 92 6.90 6.49 -12.45
N LEU A 93 6.87 7.49 -11.57
CA LEU A 93 7.60 7.45 -10.29
C LEU A 93 6.85 6.60 -9.27
N TRP A 94 5.52 6.69 -9.23
CA TRP A 94 4.67 5.80 -8.42
C TRP A 94 4.86 4.34 -8.82
N VAL A 95 4.74 4.02 -10.11
CA VAL A 95 4.92 2.64 -10.61
C VAL A 95 6.35 2.13 -10.38
N GLY A 96 7.36 3.00 -10.51
CA GLY A 96 8.74 2.68 -10.16
C GLY A 96 8.89 2.29 -8.69
N GLY A 97 8.52 3.20 -7.78
CA GLY A 97 8.60 2.96 -6.33
C GLY A 97 7.80 1.74 -5.88
N LEU A 98 6.61 1.51 -6.43
CA LEU A 98 5.79 0.34 -6.12
C LEU A 98 6.46 -0.98 -6.56
N ARG A 99 7.12 -0.99 -7.73
CA ARG A 99 7.92 -2.14 -8.17
C ARG A 99 9.13 -2.38 -7.27
N ASP A 100 9.81 -1.32 -6.85
CA ASP A 100 11.01 -1.43 -6.01
C ASP A 100 10.65 -1.92 -4.60
N CYS A 101 9.58 -1.40 -3.99
CA CYS A 101 9.04 -1.88 -2.72
C CYS A 101 8.62 -3.36 -2.80
N ALA A 102 7.87 -3.75 -3.83
CA ALA A 102 7.43 -5.13 -3.99
C ALA A 102 8.58 -6.10 -4.27
N ARG A 103 9.62 -5.68 -5.00
CA ARG A 103 10.85 -6.49 -5.18
C ARG A 103 11.62 -6.67 -3.86
N ALA A 104 11.78 -5.59 -3.09
CA ALA A 104 12.43 -5.66 -1.78
C ALA A 104 11.66 -6.58 -0.83
N PHE A 105 10.32 -6.48 -0.81
CA PHE A 105 9.46 -7.37 -0.03
C PHE A 105 9.60 -8.84 -0.43
N VAL A 106 9.42 -9.18 -1.71
CA VAL A 106 9.53 -10.57 -2.21
C VAL A 106 10.93 -11.14 -1.94
N GLY A 107 11.99 -10.35 -2.16
CA GLY A 107 13.36 -10.75 -1.83
C GLY A 107 13.53 -11.06 -0.34
N ARG A 108 13.01 -10.20 0.53
CA ARG A 108 13.05 -10.42 1.98
C ARG A 108 12.25 -11.63 2.42
N CYS A 109 11.10 -11.90 1.81
CA CYS A 109 10.32 -13.11 2.09
C CYS A 109 11.08 -14.38 1.68
N ALA A 110 11.77 -14.36 0.54
CA ALA A 110 12.61 -15.48 0.11
C ALA A 110 13.79 -15.72 1.06
N GLU A 111 14.49 -14.67 1.52
CA GLU A 111 15.59 -14.76 2.51
C GLU A 111 15.17 -15.45 3.82
N ASN A 112 13.91 -15.30 4.24
CA ASN A 112 13.39 -15.86 5.49
C ASN A 112 12.58 -17.16 5.30
N GLY A 113 12.55 -17.73 4.08
CA GLY A 113 11.89 -19.00 3.80
C GLY A 113 10.37 -18.93 3.58
N TRP A 114 9.81 -17.75 3.29
CA TRP A 114 8.38 -17.55 3.00
C TRP A 114 8.09 -17.26 1.52
N GLY A 115 9.04 -17.52 0.63
CA GLY A 115 8.91 -17.25 -0.81
C GLY A 115 7.71 -17.94 -1.47
N ASP A 116 7.29 -19.09 -0.94
CA ASP A 116 6.17 -19.91 -1.44
C ASP A 116 4.81 -19.51 -0.83
N SER A 117 4.75 -18.47 0.01
CA SER A 117 3.47 -17.95 0.52
C SER A 117 2.64 -17.37 -0.62
N THR A 118 1.32 -17.63 -0.61
CA THR A 118 0.39 -17.26 -1.68
C THR A 118 0.46 -15.78 -2.03
N ASP A 119 0.51 -14.89 -1.04
CA ASP A 119 0.57 -13.45 -1.27
C ASP A 119 1.91 -13.01 -1.86
N VAL A 120 3.02 -13.66 -1.48
CA VAL A 120 4.37 -13.39 -2.03
C VAL A 120 4.44 -13.81 -3.50
N VAL A 121 3.87 -14.98 -3.82
CA VAL A 121 3.73 -15.48 -5.19
C VAL A 121 2.82 -14.56 -6.01
N GLU A 122 1.69 -14.11 -5.44
CA GLU A 122 0.76 -13.20 -6.11
C GLU A 122 1.43 -11.84 -6.42
N ILE A 123 2.09 -11.21 -5.43
CA ILE A 123 2.85 -9.96 -5.62
C ILE A 123 3.93 -10.15 -6.69
N GLY A 124 4.68 -11.26 -6.64
CA GLY A 124 5.70 -11.62 -7.63
C GLY A 124 5.15 -11.81 -9.05
N ALA A 125 3.92 -12.30 -9.19
CA ALA A 125 3.23 -12.41 -10.46
C ALA A 125 2.72 -11.04 -10.96
N GLN A 126 2.07 -10.26 -10.09
CA GLN A 126 1.52 -8.95 -10.43
C GLN A 126 2.61 -7.93 -10.81
N LEU A 127 3.79 -8.03 -10.20
CA LEU A 127 4.99 -7.23 -10.53
C LEU A 127 5.35 -7.27 -12.02
N LYS A 128 5.06 -8.37 -12.72
CA LYS A 128 5.32 -8.53 -14.16
C LYS A 128 4.30 -7.83 -15.06
N ALA A 129 3.16 -7.39 -14.50
CA ALA A 129 2.01 -6.84 -15.21
C ALA A 129 1.77 -5.33 -14.96
N LEU A 130 2.52 -4.72 -14.04
CA LEU A 130 2.65 -3.27 -13.91
C LEU A 130 3.45 -2.71 -15.09
#